data_AF-A0A1Q6QX45-F1
#
_entry.id   AF-A0A1Q6QX45-F1
#
_cell.length_a   1.000
_cell.length_b   1.000
_cell.length_c   1.000
_cell.angle_alpha   90.00
_cell.angle_beta   90.00
_cell.angle_gamma   90.00
#
_symmetry.space_group_name_H-M   'P 1'
#
loop_
_entity.id
_entity.type
_entity.pdbx_description
1 polymer ?
#
loop_
_entity_poly.entity_id
_entity_poly.type
_entity_poly.pdbx_seq_one_letter_code
_entity_poly.pdbx_strand_id
1 'polypeptide(L)'
;MTCSSCKYLNENKKLDGKVSGCEYFCNKNKYFVNGQNNACNKYESSFRSTNRCNEIYNEGKDFYNDIHSVSYYLFILIIVIIIAIIARISNPELFPF
;
A
#
# COMPACT_ATOMS: atom_id res chain seq x y z
N MET A 1 2.65 -12.60 14.40
CA MET A 1 2.62 -13.59 13.31
C MET A 1 2.04 -12.94 12.05
N THR A 2 2.90 -12.46 11.17
CA THR A 2 2.51 -11.76 9.94
C THR A 2 1.85 -12.73 8.94
N CYS A 3 1.02 -12.22 8.05
CA CYS A 3 0.33 -13.00 7.02
C CYS A 3 1.29 -13.81 6.14
N SER A 4 2.56 -13.39 6.02
CA SER A 4 3.62 -14.16 5.36
C SER A 4 3.77 -15.61 5.86
N SER A 5 3.56 -15.82 7.16
CA SER A 5 3.64 -17.13 7.80
C SER A 5 2.31 -17.89 7.84
N CYS A 6 1.22 -17.36 7.26
CA CYS A 6 -0.11 -17.96 7.41
C CYS A 6 -0.35 -19.14 6.47
N LYS A 7 -0.80 -20.30 6.99
CA LYS A 7 -1.13 -21.50 6.19
C LYS A 7 -2.19 -21.28 5.10
N TYR A 8 -3.10 -20.31 5.31
CA TYR A 8 -4.17 -19.99 4.36
C TYR A 8 -3.75 -19.03 3.25
N LEU A 9 -2.50 -18.55 3.26
CA LEU A 9 -1.94 -17.72 2.20
C LEU A 9 -1.68 -18.57 0.95
N ASN A 10 -2.21 -18.16 -0.20
CA ASN A 10 -2.04 -18.84 -1.47
C ASN A 10 -0.97 -18.15 -2.31
N GLU A 11 0.20 -18.77 -2.40
CA GLU A 11 1.35 -18.20 -3.11
C GLU A 11 1.21 -18.20 -4.63
N ASN A 12 0.33 -19.04 -5.17
CA ASN A 12 0.05 -19.13 -6.60
C ASN A 12 -0.95 -18.08 -7.08
N LYS A 13 -1.59 -17.35 -6.15
CA LYS A 13 -2.52 -16.27 -6.45
C LYS A 13 -1.97 -14.96 -5.89
N LYS A 14 -1.16 -14.30 -6.71
CA LYS A 14 -0.54 -13.02 -6.41
C LYS A 14 -1.26 -11.88 -7.12
N LEU A 15 -1.23 -10.70 -6.52
CA LEU A 15 -1.64 -9.43 -7.10
C LEU A 15 -0.43 -8.50 -7.04
N ASP A 16 0.17 -8.21 -8.19
CA ASP A 16 1.34 -7.34 -8.27
C ASP A 16 0.96 -5.86 -8.12
N GLY A 17 1.78 -5.13 -7.37
CA GLY A 17 1.69 -3.67 -7.27
C GLY A 17 2.21 -2.98 -8.54
N LYS A 18 1.97 -1.68 -8.66
CA LYS A 18 2.36 -0.89 -9.83
C LYS A 18 3.85 -0.57 -9.93
N VAL A 19 4.54 -0.48 -8.79
CA VAL A 19 5.94 -0.03 -8.71
C VAL A 19 6.85 -1.10 -8.11
N SER A 20 6.32 -1.89 -7.18
CA SER A 20 6.97 -3.07 -6.60
C SER A 20 5.97 -3.81 -5.70
N GLY A 21 6.41 -4.98 -5.20
CA GLY A 21 5.69 -5.75 -4.20
C GLY A 21 4.43 -6.44 -4.71
N CYS A 22 3.88 -7.32 -3.89
CA CYS A 22 2.66 -8.04 -4.22
C CYS A 22 1.84 -8.38 -2.97
N GLU A 23 0.54 -8.54 -3.18
CA GLU A 23 -0.36 -9.17 -2.22
C GLU A 23 -0.64 -10.61 -2.61
N TYR A 24 -1.01 -11.41 -1.61
CA TYR A 24 -1.29 -12.83 -1.76
C TYR A 24 -2.72 -13.13 -1.37
N PHE A 25 -3.40 -14.02 -2.10
CA PHE A 25 -4.77 -14.36 -1.78
C PHE A 25 -4.88 -15.18 -0.49
N CYS A 26 -5.69 -14.73 0.46
CA CYS A 26 -6.04 -15.51 1.65
C CYS A 26 -7.22 -16.44 1.35
N ASN A 27 -6.99 -17.76 1.31
CA ASN A 27 -8.03 -18.76 1.04
C ASN A 27 -9.14 -18.79 2.10
N LYS A 28 -8.83 -18.38 3.34
CA LYS A 28 -9.79 -18.35 4.46
C LYS A 28 -10.75 -17.16 4.34
N ASN A 29 -10.22 -15.97 4.10
CA ASN A 29 -11.04 -14.76 4.07
C ASN A 29 -11.51 -14.35 2.67
N LYS A 30 -11.01 -15.00 1.62
CA LYS A 30 -11.38 -14.76 0.22
C LYS A 30 -11.02 -13.36 -0.32
N TYR A 31 -9.95 -12.75 0.19
CA TYR A 31 -9.42 -11.47 -0.32
C TYR A 31 -7.88 -11.46 -0.32
N PHE A 32 -7.28 -10.52 -1.05
CA PHE A 32 -5.82 -10.33 -1.11
C PHE A 32 -5.30 -9.67 0.17
N VAL A 33 -4.27 -10.27 0.75
CA VAL A 33 -3.61 -9.76 1.96
C VAL A 33 -2.16 -9.47 1.66
N ASN A 34 -1.71 -8.34 2.16
CA ASN A 34 -0.31 -8.00 2.24
C ASN A 34 0.42 -8.93 3.22
N GLY A 35 1.58 -9.45 2.82
CA GLY A 35 2.41 -10.35 3.63
C GLY A 35 2.89 -9.74 4.97
N GLN A 36 3.06 -8.41 5.03
CA GLN A 36 3.38 -7.67 6.26
C GLN A 36 2.19 -7.56 7.22
N ASN A 37 0.96 -7.72 6.74
CA ASN A 37 -0.22 -7.48 7.55
C ASN A 37 -0.32 -8.47 8.73
N ASN A 38 -0.81 -7.98 9.86
CA ASN A 38 -1.02 -8.72 11.09
C ASN A 38 -2.43 -9.32 11.21
N ALA A 39 -3.30 -9.14 10.21
CA ALA A 39 -4.65 -9.71 10.18
C ALA A 39 -4.67 -11.25 10.39
N CYS A 40 -3.59 -11.93 10.00
CA CYS A 40 -3.42 -13.38 10.16
C CYS A 40 -2.84 -13.81 11.51
N ASN A 41 -2.62 -12.89 12.47
CA ASN A 41 -2.02 -13.20 13.78
C ASN A 41 -2.74 -14.33 14.53
N LYS A 42 -4.05 -14.50 14.33
CA LYS A 42 -4.88 -15.53 14.96
C LYS A 42 -4.97 -16.83 14.15
N TYR A 43 -4.27 -16.91 13.01
CA TYR A 43 -4.34 -18.06 12.11
C TYR A 43 -3.20 -19.02 12.35
N GLU A 44 -3.38 -20.25 11.88
CA GLU A 44 -2.38 -21.30 11.95
C GLU A 44 -1.16 -20.93 11.08
N SER A 45 0.02 -21.19 11.62
CA SER A 45 1.29 -21.07 10.91
C SER A 45 1.39 -22.08 9.77
N SER A 46 2.04 -21.68 8.70
CA SER A 46 2.61 -22.56 7.70
C SER A 46 3.97 -23.08 8.16
N PHE A 47 4.38 -24.25 7.64
CA PHE A 47 5.76 -24.77 7.72
C PHE A 47 6.68 -24.17 6.65
N ARG A 48 6.50 -22.89 6.30
CA ARG A 48 7.37 -22.20 5.34
C ARG A 48 8.75 -21.97 5.94
N SER A 49 9.76 -22.00 5.09
CA SER A 49 11.11 -21.59 5.48
C SER A 49 11.11 -20.11 5.88
N THR A 50 11.97 -19.76 6.83
CA THR A 50 12.13 -18.37 7.30
C THR A 50 12.43 -17.42 6.14
N ASN A 51 13.25 -17.84 5.18
CA ASN A 51 13.58 -17.04 4.00
C ASN A 51 12.34 -16.72 3.17
N ARG A 52 11.46 -17.70 2.94
CA ARG A 52 10.24 -17.49 2.16
C ARG A 52 9.24 -16.59 2.91
N CYS A 53 9.14 -16.75 4.23
CA CYS A 53 8.33 -15.86 5.06
C CYS A 53 8.84 -14.41 5.02
N ASN A 54 10.16 -14.20 5.01
CA ASN A 54 10.76 -12.87 4.89
C ASN A 54 10.55 -12.26 3.51
N GLU A 55 10.66 -13.07 2.45
CA GLU A 55 10.38 -12.64 1.08
C GLU A 55 8.94 -12.16 0.93
N ILE A 56 7.97 -12.98 1.36
CA ILE A 56 6.54 -12.61 1.33
C ILE A 56 6.26 -11.37 2.18
N TYR A 57 6.93 -11.23 3.32
CA TYR A 57 6.81 -10.04 4.16
C TYR A 57 7.32 -8.79 3.42
N ASN A 58 8.48 -8.87 2.77
CA ASN A 58 9.09 -7.75 2.04
C ASN A 58 8.29 -7.40 0.78
N GLU A 59 7.87 -8.39 -0.01
CA GLU A 59 6.97 -8.17 -1.16
C GLU A 59 5.69 -7.47 -0.72
N GLY A 60 5.14 -7.84 0.44
CA GLY A 60 4.02 -7.15 1.03
C GLY A 60 4.36 -5.71 1.40
N LYS A 61 5.46 -5.48 2.13
CA LYS A 61 5.91 -4.14 2.53
C LYS A 61 6.08 -3.19 1.34
N ASP A 62 6.59 -3.71 0.24
CA ASP A 62 6.87 -2.94 -0.97
C ASP A 62 5.66 -2.82 -1.90
N PHE A 63 4.51 -3.38 -1.52
CA PHE A 63 3.27 -3.32 -2.31
C PHE A 63 2.77 -1.87 -2.41
N TYR A 64 2.72 -1.38 -3.64
CA TYR A 64 2.20 -0.06 -3.96
C TYR A 64 1.12 -0.15 -5.03
N ASN A 65 -0.12 0.18 -4.67
CA ASN A 65 -1.26 0.19 -5.59
C ASN A 65 -1.98 1.53 -5.58
N ASP A 66 -1.24 2.60 -5.86
CA ASP A 66 -1.85 3.89 -6.10
C ASP A 66 -2.55 3.89 -7.46
N ILE A 67 -3.84 4.16 -7.45
CA ILE A 67 -4.68 4.15 -8.66
C ILE A 67 -4.41 5.40 -9.50
N HIS A 68 -3.96 6.49 -8.88
CA HIS A 68 -3.76 7.78 -9.53
C HIS A 68 -2.41 7.85 -10.25
N SER A 69 -2.38 8.53 -11.39
CA SER A 69 -1.14 8.81 -12.12
C SER A 69 -0.39 9.98 -11.48
N VAL A 70 0.92 10.10 -11.74
CA VAL A 70 1.71 11.26 -11.32
C VAL A 70 1.06 12.58 -11.79
N SER A 71 0.48 12.58 -13.00
CA SER A 71 -0.24 13.74 -13.56
C SER A 71 -1.44 14.18 -12.71
N TYR A 72 -2.13 13.26 -12.03
CA TYR A 72 -3.23 13.60 -11.14
C TYR A 72 -2.76 14.45 -9.95
N TYR A 73 -1.64 14.07 -9.33
CA TYR A 73 -1.06 14.83 -8.22
C TYR A 73 -0.51 16.18 -8.67
N LEU A 74 0.12 16.24 -9.85
CA LEU A 74 0.57 17.51 -10.43
C LEU A 74 -0.61 18.46 -10.68
N PHE A 75 -1.74 17.94 -11.16
CA PHE A 75 -2.94 18.74 -11.36
C PHE A 75 -3.48 19.32 -10.05
N ILE A 76 -3.57 18.50 -8.99
CA ILE A 76 -3.97 18.97 -7.65
C ILE A 76 -3.02 20.05 -7.15
N LEU A 77 -1.70 19.85 -7.29
CA LEU A 77 -0.70 20.82 -6.86
C LEU A 77 -0.90 22.18 -7.56
N ILE A 78 -1.15 22.18 -8.87
CA ILE A 78 -1.42 23.41 -9.64
C ILE A 78 -2.66 24.12 -9.10
N ILE A 79 -3.74 23.39 -8.82
CA ILE A 79 -4.97 23.98 -8.25
C ILE A 79 -4.67 24.63 -6.90
N VAL A 80 -3.94 23.96 -6.01
CA VAL A 80 -3.57 24.49 -4.69
C VAL A 80 -2.75 25.77 -4.82
N ILE A 81 -1.80 25.82 -5.76
CA ILE A 81 -1.00 27.02 -6.03
C ILE A 81 -1.90 28.18 -6.50
N ILE A 82 -2.83 27.94 -7.42
CA ILE A 82 -3.76 28.96 -7.92
C ILE A 82 -4.62 29.51 -6.77
N ILE A 83 -5.18 28.63 -5.93
CA ILE A 83 -5.98 29.03 -4.77
C ILE A 83 -5.14 29.87 -3.80
N ALA A 84 -3.89 29.46 -3.53
CA ALA A 84 -2.98 30.20 -2.66
C ALA A 84 -2.68 31.61 -3.20
N ILE A 85 -2.44 31.74 -4.52
CA ILE A 85 -2.23 33.04 -5.17
C ILE A 85 -3.47 33.93 -5.04
N ILE A 86 -4.67 33.41 -5.31
CA ILE A 86 -5.93 34.16 -5.20
C ILE A 86 -6.17 34.58 -3.74
N ALA A 87 -5.97 33.67 -2.78
CA ALA A 87 -6.13 33.95 -1.36
C ALA A 87 -5.18 35.05 -0.88
N ARG A 88 -3.92 35.04 -1.34
CA ARG A 88 -2.94 36.10 -1.07
C ARG A 88 -3.33 37.44 -1.67
N ILE A 89 -3.75 37.47 -2.93
CA ILE A 89 -4.22 38.72 -3.57
C ILE A 89 -5.41 39.30 -2.80
N SER A 90 -6.32 38.43 -2.35
CA SER A 90 -7.53 38.84 -1.65
C SER A 90 -7.27 39.28 -0.20
N ASN A 91 -6.33 38.64 0.49
CA ASN A 91 -6.02 38.87 1.90
C ASN A 91 -4.51 38.71 2.18
N PRO A 92 -3.68 39.70 1.81
CA PRO A 92 -2.22 39.59 1.91
C PRO A 92 -1.70 39.53 3.35
N GLU A 93 -2.44 40.08 4.34
CA GLU A 93 -2.04 40.06 5.74
C GLU A 93 -2.21 38.68 6.41
N LEU A 94 -3.15 37.86 5.92
CA LEU A 94 -3.44 36.53 6.46
C LEU A 94 -2.51 35.45 5.87
N PHE A 95 -1.89 35.72 4.72
CA PHE A 95 -1.01 34.80 3.99
C PHE A 95 0.31 35.50 3.59
N PRO A 96 1.25 35.68 4.55
CA PRO A 96 2.41 36.56 4.38
C PRO A 96 3.60 35.96 3.61
N PHE A 97 3.50 34.72 3.13
CA PHE A 97 4.57 34.03 2.38
C PHE A 97 4.24 34.01 0.87
#